data_AF-A0A5N7D433-F1
#
_entry.id   AF-A0A5N7D433-F1
#
_cell.length_a   1.000
_cell.length_b   1.000
_cell.length_c   1.000
_cell.angle_alpha   90.00
_cell.angle_beta   90.00
_cell.angle_gamma   90.00
#
_symmetry.space_group_name_H-M   'P 1'
#
loop_
_entity.id
_entity.type
_entity.pdbx_description
1 polymer ?
#
loop_
_entity_poly.entity_id
_entity_poly.type
_entity_poly.pdbx_seq_one_letter_code
_entity_poly.pdbx_strand_id
1 'polypeptide(L)'
;MPELILDDISAVVQIILQGSDAFTKAPQEQREIQVTRIAEASNRSFLWAKLASKQLRDEAPSNTQALVKAVNNIVSRKPTIKDIIHRTLHSNVTQEAIRLVVWLATACRPLQVQELSALLSIQQDKQKIIEQDRESPLQILKPVASLVFTQNNLVFLRHDRIRDSILEIFNHGNILLSIKNTNLDLAQRLLLYAKLAVPESRELALEPLESSFTRDLIERHPLFDLGVDSTFLTISGGNRLPSRQMSN
;
A
#
# COMPACT_ATOMS: atom_id res chain seq x y z
N MET A 1 12.39 -7.92 31.14
CA MET A 1 12.07 -7.01 30.01
C MET A 1 12.07 -7.71 28.64
N PRO A 2 13.04 -8.58 28.28
CA PRO A 2 13.00 -9.32 27.01
C PRO A 2 11.80 -10.27 26.87
N GLU A 3 11.36 -10.89 27.97
CA GLU A 3 10.22 -11.82 28.01
C GLU A 3 8.90 -11.13 27.67
N LEU A 4 8.66 -9.92 28.19
CA LEU A 4 7.43 -9.15 27.90
C LEU A 4 7.24 -8.87 26.41
N ILE A 5 8.32 -8.57 25.67
CA ILE A 5 8.25 -8.35 24.23
C ILE A 5 7.90 -9.64 23.49
N LEU A 6 8.44 -10.77 23.95
CA LEU A 6 8.14 -12.08 23.36
C LEU A 6 6.67 -12.45 23.60
N ASP A 7 6.15 -12.20 24.80
CA ASP A 7 4.75 -12.44 25.15
C ASP A 7 3.81 -11.58 24.31
N ASP A 8 4.11 -10.29 24.14
CA ASP A 8 3.32 -9.38 23.30
C ASP A 8 3.31 -9.83 21.82
N ILE A 9 4.47 -10.23 21.29
CA ILE A 9 4.55 -10.74 19.92
C ILE A 9 3.80 -12.06 19.80
N SER A 10 3.90 -12.95 20.80
CA SER A 10 3.18 -14.22 20.83
C SER A 10 1.67 -14.00 20.82
N ALA A 11 1.16 -13.04 21.60
CA ALA A 11 -0.24 -12.65 21.58
C ALA A 11 -0.68 -12.15 20.19
N VAL A 12 0.14 -11.31 19.53
CA VAL A 12 -0.14 -10.83 18.16
C VAL A 12 -0.19 -11.99 17.14
N VAL A 13 0.79 -12.90 17.19
CA VAL A 13 0.83 -14.09 16.32
C VAL A 13 -0.41 -14.96 16.54
N GLN A 14 -0.76 -15.22 17.79
CA GLN A 14 -1.91 -16.03 18.16
C GLN A 14 -3.22 -15.42 17.63
N ILE A 15 -3.45 -14.12 17.84
CA ILE A 15 -4.64 -13.42 17.33
C ILE A 15 -4.76 -13.54 15.81
N ILE A 16 -3.65 -13.43 15.09
CA ILE A 16 -3.67 -13.54 13.62
C ILE A 16 -3.99 -14.97 13.19
N LEU A 17 -3.33 -15.97 13.78
CA LEU A 17 -3.50 -17.38 13.42
C LEU A 17 -4.85 -17.95 13.86
N GLN A 18 -5.52 -17.36 14.85
CA GLN A 18 -6.91 -17.71 15.20
C GLN A 18 -7.88 -17.59 14.00
N GLY A 19 -7.55 -16.80 12.99
CA GLY A 19 -8.30 -16.76 11.72
C GLY A 19 -8.06 -17.93 10.77
N SER A 20 -7.24 -18.93 11.15
CA SER A 20 -6.96 -20.14 10.37
C SER A 20 -7.60 -21.37 11.00
N ASP A 21 -8.44 -22.07 10.22
CA ASP A 21 -9.05 -23.35 10.63
C ASP A 21 -8.02 -24.40 11.03
N ALA A 22 -6.89 -24.48 10.32
CA ALA A 22 -5.82 -25.43 10.62
C ALA A 22 -5.16 -25.16 11.97
N PHE A 23 -5.13 -23.90 12.40
CA PHE A 23 -4.62 -23.49 13.70
C PHE A 23 -5.65 -23.73 14.81
N THR A 24 -6.91 -23.34 14.60
CA THR A 24 -7.96 -23.47 15.64
C THR A 24 -8.27 -24.93 15.98
N LYS A 25 -8.23 -25.83 14.99
CA LYS A 25 -8.44 -27.28 15.15
C LYS A 25 -7.22 -28.02 15.73
N ALA A 26 -6.05 -27.37 15.83
CA ALA A 26 -4.86 -27.99 16.37
C ALA A 26 -4.93 -28.13 17.91
N PRO A 27 -4.27 -29.14 18.51
CA PRO A 27 -4.13 -29.26 19.97
C PRO A 27 -3.50 -28.00 20.57
N GLN A 28 -3.90 -27.63 21.80
CA GLN A 28 -3.43 -26.42 22.46
C GLN A 28 -1.90 -26.34 22.52
N GLU A 29 -1.24 -27.42 22.95
CA GLU A 29 0.23 -27.51 23.00
C GLU A 29 0.86 -27.23 21.63
N GLN A 30 0.30 -27.79 20.56
CA GLN A 30 0.80 -27.57 19.21
C GLN A 30 0.65 -26.11 18.77
N ARG A 31 -0.47 -25.46 19.15
CA ARG A 31 -0.71 -24.03 18.87
C ARG A 31 0.32 -23.16 19.58
N GLU A 32 0.55 -23.39 20.86
CA GLU A 32 1.53 -22.68 21.68
C GLU A 32 2.93 -22.84 21.08
N ILE A 33 3.34 -24.06 20.72
CA ILE A 33 4.62 -24.31 20.04
C ILE A 33 4.74 -23.51 18.74
N GLN A 34 3.71 -23.48 17.89
CA GLN A 34 3.81 -22.72 16.64
C GLN A 34 3.88 -21.21 16.88
N VAL A 35 3.12 -20.68 17.84
CA VAL A 35 3.13 -19.26 18.22
C VAL A 35 4.52 -18.86 18.72
N THR A 36 5.06 -19.58 19.70
CA THR A 36 6.38 -19.29 20.29
C THR A 36 7.47 -19.32 19.23
N ARG A 37 7.46 -20.31 18.33
CA ARG A 37 8.47 -20.41 17.27
C ARG A 37 8.44 -19.24 16.28
N ILE A 38 7.26 -18.73 15.93
CA ILE A 38 7.14 -17.54 15.08
C ILE A 38 7.61 -16.30 15.86
N ALA A 39 7.22 -16.18 17.14
CA ALA A 39 7.59 -15.05 17.97
C ALA A 39 9.11 -14.96 18.17
N GLU A 40 9.77 -16.08 18.48
CA GLU A 40 11.23 -16.18 18.57
C GLU A 40 11.91 -15.85 17.22
N ALA A 41 11.41 -16.43 16.13
CA ALA A 41 11.96 -16.19 14.79
C ALA A 41 11.86 -14.72 14.35
N SER A 42 10.89 -13.98 14.89
CA SER A 42 10.71 -12.55 14.59
C SER A 42 11.84 -11.66 15.13
N ASN A 43 12.64 -12.16 16.07
CA ASN A 43 13.73 -11.42 16.71
C ASN A 43 13.30 -10.00 17.14
N ARG A 44 12.20 -9.92 17.91
CA ARG A 44 11.60 -8.67 18.43
C ARG A 44 10.99 -7.75 17.36
N SER A 45 10.80 -8.22 16.13
CA SER A 45 10.15 -7.46 15.06
C SER A 45 8.66 -7.77 14.98
N PHE A 46 7.83 -6.89 15.56
CA PHE A 46 6.36 -6.97 15.44
C PHE A 46 5.89 -6.99 13.98
N LEU A 47 6.52 -6.18 13.12
CA LEU A 47 6.16 -6.13 11.71
C LEU A 47 6.45 -7.46 11.02
N TRP A 48 7.60 -8.08 11.29
CA TRP A 48 7.94 -9.39 10.75
C TRP A 48 6.94 -10.45 11.23
N ALA A 49 6.70 -10.54 12.54
CA ALA A 49 5.79 -11.51 13.12
C ALA A 49 4.37 -11.39 12.54
N LYS A 50 3.89 -10.15 12.39
CA LYS A 50 2.58 -9.86 11.82
C LYS A 50 2.47 -10.24 10.35
N LEU A 51 3.45 -9.88 9.52
CA LEU A 51 3.45 -10.20 8.09
C LEU A 51 3.59 -11.71 7.86
N ALA A 52 4.53 -12.37 8.56
CA ALA A 52 4.73 -13.81 8.50
C ALA A 52 3.46 -14.59 8.89
N SER A 53 2.85 -14.23 10.02
CA SER A 53 1.63 -14.89 10.51
C SER A 53 0.44 -14.69 9.56
N LYS A 54 0.29 -13.49 8.99
CA LYS A 54 -0.74 -13.24 7.99
C LYS A 54 -0.51 -14.07 6.73
N GLN A 55 0.72 -14.13 6.23
CA GLN A 55 1.03 -14.95 5.06
C GLN A 55 0.73 -16.43 5.31
N LEU A 56 1.08 -16.98 6.48
CA LEU A 56 0.74 -18.35 6.85
C LEU A 56 -0.77 -18.60 6.89
N ARG A 57 -1.54 -17.64 7.39
CA ARG A 57 -3.00 -17.72 7.42
C ARG A 57 -3.59 -17.63 6.01
N ASP A 58 -3.09 -16.69 5.20
CA ASP A 58 -3.59 -16.41 3.85
C ASP A 58 -3.20 -17.53 2.86
N GLU A 59 -2.12 -18.28 3.13
CA GLU A 59 -1.78 -19.55 2.45
C GLU A 59 -2.83 -20.67 2.71
N ALA A 60 -3.75 -20.46 3.66
CA ALA A 60 -4.87 -21.34 3.99
C ALA A 60 -4.48 -22.83 4.06
N PRO A 61 -3.54 -23.21 4.97
CA PRO A 61 -3.09 -24.58 5.08
C PRO A 61 -4.28 -25.53 5.32
N SER A 62 -4.30 -26.65 4.60
CA SER A 62 -5.44 -27.58 4.59
C SER A 62 -5.67 -28.30 5.91
N ASN A 63 -4.63 -28.42 6.76
CA ASN A 63 -4.70 -29.04 8.07
C ASN A 63 -3.54 -28.60 8.97
N THR A 64 -3.56 -29.03 10.24
CA THR A 64 -2.52 -28.72 11.23
C THR A 64 -1.12 -29.13 10.77
N GLN A 65 -0.95 -30.26 10.09
CA GLN A 65 0.37 -30.70 9.62
C GLN A 65 0.92 -29.79 8.51
N ALA A 66 0.05 -29.34 7.59
CA ALA A 66 0.41 -28.37 6.57
C ALA A 66 0.82 -27.03 7.20
N LEU A 67 0.11 -26.58 8.23
CA LEU A 67 0.49 -25.39 9.00
C LEU A 67 1.86 -25.56 9.67
N VAL A 68 2.12 -26.68 10.34
CA VAL A 68 3.42 -26.95 10.98
C VAL A 68 4.56 -26.93 9.95
N LYS A 69 4.34 -27.53 8.76
CA LYS A 69 5.32 -27.46 7.66
C LYS A 69 5.54 -26.04 7.17
N ALA A 70 4.47 -25.25 7.01
CA ALA A 70 4.57 -23.86 6.60
C ALA A 70 5.33 -23.01 7.64
N VAL A 71 5.05 -23.21 8.93
CA VAL A 71 5.79 -22.59 10.04
C VAL A 71 7.26 -23.01 10.04
N ASN A 72 7.56 -24.30 9.87
CA ASN A 72 8.95 -24.78 9.74
C ASN A 72 9.67 -24.07 8.59
N ASN A 73 9.03 -23.96 7.44
CA ASN A 73 9.63 -23.35 6.26
C ASN A 73 9.93 -21.85 6.48
N ILE A 74 9.00 -21.09 7.06
CA ILE A 74 9.20 -19.66 7.29
C ILE A 74 10.24 -19.39 8.39
N VAL A 75 10.24 -20.18 9.46
CA VAL A 75 11.20 -20.07 10.58
C VAL A 75 12.61 -20.47 10.14
N SER A 76 12.75 -21.49 9.30
CA SER A 76 14.07 -21.93 8.81
C SER A 76 14.64 -20.97 7.77
N ARG A 77 13.81 -20.45 6.85
CA ARG A 77 14.26 -19.52 5.81
C ARG A 77 14.55 -18.13 6.35
N LYS A 78 13.88 -17.71 7.43
CA LYS A 78 13.93 -16.36 8.02
C LYS A 78 13.89 -15.26 6.95
N PRO A 79 12.86 -15.24 6.09
CA PRO A 79 12.77 -14.25 5.02
C PRO A 79 12.80 -12.84 5.59
N THR A 80 13.39 -11.89 4.87
CA THR A 80 13.31 -10.47 5.25
C THR A 80 11.88 -9.95 5.09
N ILE A 81 11.57 -8.77 5.65
CA ILE A 81 10.29 -8.09 5.42
C ILE A 81 10.07 -7.88 3.91
N LYS A 82 11.13 -7.51 3.17
CA LYS A 82 11.09 -7.36 1.72
C LYS A 82 10.71 -8.66 1.02
N ASP A 83 11.27 -9.80 1.43
CA ASP A 83 10.97 -11.11 0.85
C ASP A 83 9.51 -11.52 1.09
N ILE A 84 8.98 -11.24 2.29
CA ILE A 84 7.57 -11.50 2.63
C ILE A 84 6.63 -10.63 1.77
N ILE A 85 6.94 -9.34 1.62
CA ILE A 85 6.17 -8.42 0.78
C ILE A 85 6.26 -8.85 -0.68
N HIS A 86 7.46 -9.19 -1.16
CA HIS A 86 7.69 -9.69 -2.52
C HIS A 86 6.83 -10.93 -2.79
N ARG A 87 6.84 -11.92 -1.90
CA ARG A 87 6.00 -13.12 -2.02
C ARG A 87 4.52 -12.79 -2.00
N THR A 88 4.09 -11.85 -1.15
CA THR A 88 2.69 -11.39 -1.11
C THR A 88 2.28 -10.79 -2.44
N LEU A 89 3.10 -9.92 -3.04
CA LEU A 89 2.79 -9.27 -4.32
C LEU A 89 2.83 -10.23 -5.53
N HIS A 90 3.52 -11.37 -5.41
CA HIS A 90 3.61 -12.39 -6.47
C HIS A 90 2.61 -13.56 -6.30
N SER A 91 1.89 -13.63 -5.19
CA SER A 91 1.02 -14.76 -4.85
C SER A 91 -0.44 -14.44 -5.14
N ASN A 92 -0.98 -14.88 -6.29
CA ASN A 92 -2.40 -14.73 -6.65
C ASN A 92 -2.93 -13.27 -6.58
N VAL A 93 -2.08 -12.29 -6.88
CA VAL A 93 -2.43 -10.86 -6.90
C VAL A 93 -2.57 -10.38 -8.34
N THR A 94 -3.63 -9.62 -8.62
CA THR A 94 -3.85 -9.02 -9.94
C THR A 94 -2.90 -7.84 -10.19
N GLN A 95 -2.64 -7.53 -11.46
CA GLN A 95 -1.80 -6.36 -11.82
C GLN A 95 -2.43 -5.05 -11.33
N GLU A 96 -3.76 -4.97 -11.28
CA GLU A 96 -4.52 -3.86 -10.72
C GLU A 96 -4.23 -3.69 -9.22
N ALA A 97 -4.24 -4.78 -8.45
CA ALA A 97 -3.95 -4.74 -7.01
C ALA A 97 -2.51 -4.30 -6.74
N ILE A 98 -1.55 -4.80 -7.52
CA ILE A 98 -0.15 -4.33 -7.44
C ILE A 98 -0.09 -2.84 -7.76
N ARG A 99 -0.76 -2.38 -8.82
CA ARG A 99 -0.80 -0.97 -9.22
C ARG A 99 -1.37 -0.07 -8.13
N LEU A 100 -2.48 -0.46 -7.50
CA LEU A 100 -3.07 0.27 -6.38
C LEU A 100 -2.11 0.40 -5.20
N VAL A 101 -1.44 -0.70 -4.82
CA VAL A 101 -0.45 -0.71 -3.73
C VAL A 101 0.77 0.17 -4.05
N VAL A 102 1.21 0.16 -5.30
CA VAL A 102 2.32 1.00 -5.77
C VAL A 102 1.93 2.48 -5.79
N TRP A 103 0.72 2.83 -6.20
CA TRP A 103 0.23 4.21 -6.11
C TRP A 103 0.09 4.68 -4.67
N LEU A 104 -0.46 3.84 -3.77
CA LEU A 104 -0.47 4.12 -2.33
C LEU A 104 0.93 4.34 -1.78
N ALA A 105 1.91 3.56 -2.23
CA ALA A 105 3.29 3.74 -1.80
C ALA A 105 3.94 5.02 -2.34
N THR A 106 3.55 5.44 -3.55
CA THR A 106 4.08 6.62 -4.22
C THR A 106 3.47 7.92 -3.70
N ALA A 107 2.17 7.93 -3.41
CA ALA A 107 1.43 9.14 -3.00
C ALA A 107 1.88 9.73 -1.66
N CYS A 108 2.66 8.99 -0.86
CA CYS A 108 3.15 9.39 0.48
C CYS A 108 2.07 9.78 1.49
N ARG A 109 0.78 9.70 1.12
CA ARG A 109 -0.38 9.89 1.98
C ARG A 109 -1.41 8.78 1.75
N PRO A 110 -2.36 8.58 2.69
CA PRO A 110 -3.50 7.71 2.46
C PRO A 110 -4.33 8.23 1.29
N LEU A 111 -4.91 7.31 0.52
CA LEU A 111 -5.77 7.64 -0.62
C LEU A 111 -7.22 7.26 -0.32
N GLN A 112 -8.16 8.10 -0.71
CA GLN A 112 -9.58 7.80 -0.63
C GLN A 112 -9.93 6.67 -1.60
N VAL A 113 -10.92 5.85 -1.25
CA VAL A 113 -11.41 4.80 -2.16
C VAL A 113 -11.88 5.39 -3.49
N GLN A 114 -12.48 6.59 -3.47
CA GLN A 114 -12.89 7.31 -4.68
C GLN A 114 -11.71 7.77 -5.53
N GLU A 115 -10.61 8.21 -4.93
CA GLU A 115 -9.36 8.52 -5.64
C GLU A 115 -8.82 7.27 -6.34
N LEU A 116 -8.77 6.13 -5.65
CA LEU A 116 -8.34 4.86 -6.24
C LEU A 116 -9.23 4.42 -7.41
N SER A 117 -10.56 4.53 -7.26
CA SER A 117 -11.52 4.24 -8.33
C SER A 117 -11.30 5.15 -9.55
N ALA A 118 -11.07 6.44 -9.33
CA ALA A 118 -10.80 7.40 -10.39
C ALA A 118 -9.43 7.15 -11.07
N LEU A 119 -8.39 6.77 -10.32
CA LEU A 119 -7.10 6.40 -10.91
C LEU A 119 -7.21 5.18 -11.81
N LEU A 120 -8.02 4.19 -11.41
CA LEU A 120 -8.29 3.00 -12.22
C LEU A 120 -9.07 3.35 -13.49
N SER A 121 -10.07 4.25 -13.43
CA SER A 121 -10.95 4.59 -14.56
C SER A 121 -10.20 5.22 -15.74
N ILE A 122 -9.04 5.82 -15.50
CA ILE A 122 -8.20 6.47 -16.53
C ILE A 122 -7.49 5.43 -17.40
N GLN A 123 -7.80 5.46 -18.70
CA GLN A 123 -7.07 4.74 -19.75
C GLN A 123 -6.14 5.71 -20.49
N GLN A 124 -4.86 5.74 -20.09
CA GLN A 124 -3.84 6.60 -20.70
C GLN A 124 -3.70 6.37 -22.20
N ASP A 125 -3.66 5.10 -22.63
CA ASP A 125 -3.48 4.73 -24.05
C ASP A 125 -4.62 5.23 -24.95
N LYS A 126 -5.84 5.30 -24.40
CA LYS A 126 -7.03 5.76 -25.13
C LYS A 126 -7.36 7.23 -24.87
N GLN A 127 -6.61 7.90 -23.99
CA GLN A 127 -6.86 9.25 -23.51
C GLN A 127 -8.32 9.47 -23.05
N LYS A 128 -8.87 8.53 -22.27
CA LYS A 128 -10.28 8.54 -21.84
C LYS A 128 -10.44 8.12 -20.37
N ILE A 129 -11.52 8.62 -19.76
CA ILE A 129 -12.04 8.15 -18.47
C ILE A 129 -13.19 7.19 -18.78
N ILE A 130 -13.19 6.00 -18.17
CA ILE A 130 -14.26 5.00 -18.37
C ILE A 130 -15.00 4.77 -17.06
N GLU A 131 -16.30 5.10 -17.05
CA GLU A 131 -17.21 4.97 -15.90
C GLU A 131 -17.79 3.55 -15.70
N GLN A 132 -17.23 2.54 -16.36
CA GLN A 132 -17.76 1.18 -16.35
C GLN A 132 -17.76 0.58 -14.92
N ASP A 133 -18.71 -0.33 -14.64
CA ASP A 133 -18.80 -1.14 -13.42
C ASP A 133 -17.50 -1.92 -13.18
N ARG A 134 -16.55 -1.25 -12.57
CA ARG A 134 -15.27 -1.82 -12.16
C ARG A 134 -15.42 -2.40 -10.78
N GLU A 135 -14.69 -3.47 -10.55
CA GLU A 135 -14.54 -4.02 -9.22
C GLU A 135 -14.06 -2.91 -8.25
N SER A 136 -14.68 -2.84 -7.07
CA SER A 136 -14.32 -1.87 -6.05
C SER A 136 -12.83 -1.99 -5.69
N PRO A 137 -12.09 -0.87 -5.51
CA PRO A 137 -10.69 -0.91 -5.08
C PRO A 137 -10.47 -1.76 -3.81
N LEU A 138 -11.47 -1.82 -2.93
CA LEU A 138 -11.41 -2.63 -1.70
C LEU A 138 -11.42 -4.13 -1.98
N GLN A 139 -12.15 -4.58 -3.01
CA GLN A 139 -12.15 -5.99 -3.44
C GLN A 139 -10.86 -6.33 -4.16
N ILE A 140 -10.38 -5.45 -5.04
CA ILE A 140 -9.08 -5.59 -5.72
C ILE A 140 -7.94 -5.70 -4.70
N LEU A 141 -7.99 -4.93 -3.61
CA LEU A 141 -6.95 -4.94 -2.56
C LEU A 141 -7.07 -6.12 -1.57
N LYS A 142 -8.12 -6.92 -1.63
CA LYS A 142 -8.34 -8.05 -0.69
C LYS A 142 -7.16 -9.03 -0.64
N PRO A 143 -6.54 -9.45 -1.77
CA PRO A 143 -5.37 -10.34 -1.75
C PRO A 143 -4.14 -9.74 -1.04
N VAL A 144 -4.07 -8.41 -0.94
CA VAL A 144 -2.95 -7.66 -0.33
C VAL A 144 -3.35 -6.96 0.97
N ALA A 145 -4.44 -7.39 1.61
CA ALA A 145 -4.92 -6.84 2.90
C ALA A 145 -3.92 -7.02 4.07
N SER A 146 -2.88 -7.82 3.88
CA SER A 146 -1.74 -7.92 4.78
C SER A 146 -0.87 -6.65 4.77
N LEU A 147 -0.86 -5.90 3.66
CA LEU A 147 -0.06 -4.70 3.43
C LEU A 147 -0.85 -3.41 3.67
N VAL A 148 -2.16 -3.44 3.41
CA VAL A 148 -3.05 -2.27 3.49
C VAL A 148 -4.11 -2.39 4.58
N PHE A 149 -4.68 -1.27 4.99
CA PHE A 149 -5.91 -1.21 5.78
C PHE A 149 -6.79 -0.04 5.36
N THR A 150 -8.08 -0.12 5.68
CA THR A 150 -9.06 0.92 5.35
C THR A 150 -9.67 1.48 6.62
N GLN A 151 -9.78 2.79 6.72
CA GLN A 151 -10.45 3.50 7.81
C GLN A 151 -11.08 4.78 7.25
N ASN A 152 -12.35 5.06 7.58
CA ASN A 152 -13.06 6.28 7.14
C ASN A 152 -12.95 6.54 5.63
N ASN A 153 -13.10 5.49 4.81
CA ASN A 153 -12.97 5.53 3.34
C ASN A 153 -11.58 5.92 2.81
N LEU A 154 -10.56 5.98 3.67
CA LEU A 154 -9.16 6.12 3.31
C LEU A 154 -8.45 4.77 3.37
N VAL A 155 -7.57 4.53 2.41
CA VAL A 155 -6.73 3.34 2.30
C VAL A 155 -5.31 3.72 2.66
N PHE A 156 -4.74 2.97 3.59
CA PHE A 156 -3.43 3.22 4.19
C PHE A 156 -2.52 2.02 3.96
N LEU A 157 -1.21 2.27 3.81
CA LEU A 157 -0.20 1.26 4.06
C LEU A 157 -0.07 1.03 5.57
N ARG A 158 0.09 -0.22 5.99
CA ARG A 158 0.15 -0.56 7.43
C ARG A 158 1.41 -0.08 8.15
N HIS A 159 2.47 0.25 7.42
CA HIS A 159 3.75 0.64 8.01
C HIS A 159 4.66 1.30 6.95
N ASP A 160 5.49 2.27 7.34
CA ASP A 160 6.42 2.97 6.42
C ASP A 160 7.43 2.02 5.77
N ARG A 161 8.04 1.10 6.54
CA ARG A 161 8.85 0.00 5.98
C ARG A 161 8.16 -0.83 4.90
N ILE A 162 6.82 -0.96 4.91
CA ILE A 162 6.09 -1.63 3.82
C ILE A 162 6.16 -0.76 2.56
N ARG A 163 5.96 0.56 2.69
CA ARG A 163 6.12 1.54 1.60
C ARG A 163 7.48 1.43 0.94
N ASP A 164 8.53 1.54 1.74
CA ASP A 164 9.90 1.55 1.24
C ASP A 164 10.25 0.22 0.54
N SER A 165 9.80 -0.91 1.11
CA SER A 165 9.98 -2.23 0.49
C SER A 165 9.23 -2.35 -0.83
N ILE A 166 7.98 -1.85 -0.94
CA ILE A 166 7.20 -1.87 -2.18
C ILE A 166 7.92 -1.06 -3.26
N LEU A 167 8.38 0.15 -2.94
CA LEU A 167 9.08 1.02 -3.88
C LEU A 167 10.42 0.41 -4.32
N GLU A 168 11.16 -0.21 -3.39
CA GLU A 168 12.37 -0.94 -3.73
C GLU A 168 12.07 -2.10 -4.68
N ILE A 169 11.09 -2.95 -4.37
CA ILE A 169 10.70 -4.09 -5.22
C ILE A 169 10.27 -3.61 -6.61
N PHE A 170 9.50 -2.51 -6.67
CA PHE A 170 9.08 -1.88 -7.92
C PHE A 170 10.27 -1.40 -8.75
N ASN A 171 11.19 -0.64 -8.15
CA ASN A 171 12.34 -0.06 -8.84
C ASN A 171 13.32 -1.11 -9.38
N HIS A 172 13.35 -2.30 -8.77
CA HIS A 172 14.13 -3.44 -9.28
C HIS A 172 13.42 -4.19 -10.44
N GLY A 173 12.25 -3.73 -10.89
CA GLY A 173 11.53 -4.26 -12.05
C GLY A 173 10.72 -5.53 -11.80
N ASN A 174 10.53 -5.92 -10.53
CA ASN A 174 10.04 -7.27 -10.19
C ASN A 174 8.52 -7.42 -10.19
N ILE A 175 7.72 -6.33 -10.10
CA ILE A 175 6.27 -6.46 -9.84
C ILE A 175 5.37 -5.82 -10.91
N LEU A 176 5.85 -4.85 -11.70
CA LEU A 176 5.01 -4.15 -12.67
C LEU A 176 5.82 -3.66 -13.88
N LEU A 177 5.84 -4.46 -14.95
CA LEU A 177 6.64 -4.17 -16.15
C LEU A 177 6.11 -3.00 -17.00
N SER A 178 4.81 -2.68 -16.86
CA SER A 178 4.14 -1.64 -17.64
C SER A 178 4.44 -0.21 -17.17
N ILE A 179 4.85 -0.04 -15.91
CA ILE A 179 5.20 1.28 -15.35
C ILE A 179 6.70 1.29 -15.08
N LYS A 180 7.43 2.22 -15.70
CA LYS A 180 8.87 2.42 -15.45
C LYS A 180 9.13 3.44 -14.34
N ASN A 181 8.21 4.37 -14.12
CA ASN A 181 8.29 5.40 -13.11
C ASN A 181 6.88 5.72 -12.60
N THR A 182 6.64 5.46 -11.32
CA THR A 182 5.31 5.57 -10.71
C THR A 182 4.89 7.01 -10.44
N ASN A 183 5.86 7.87 -10.13
CA ASN A 183 5.60 9.31 -10.00
C ASN A 183 5.16 9.90 -11.34
N LEU A 184 5.85 9.52 -12.42
CA LEU A 184 5.48 9.95 -13.77
C LEU A 184 4.11 9.39 -14.19
N ASP A 185 3.84 8.12 -13.91
CA ASP A 185 2.53 7.51 -14.21
C ASP A 185 1.39 8.23 -13.46
N LEU A 186 1.54 8.47 -12.16
CA LEU A 186 0.56 9.23 -11.38
C LEU A 186 0.37 10.63 -11.94
N ALA A 187 1.45 11.38 -12.19
CA ALA A 187 1.38 12.72 -12.73
C ALA A 187 0.67 12.76 -14.10
N GLN A 188 0.97 11.82 -14.99
CA GLN A 188 0.31 11.72 -16.30
C GLN A 188 -1.18 11.39 -16.17
N ARG A 189 -1.57 10.52 -15.24
CA ARG A 189 -2.98 10.20 -14.96
C ARG A 189 -3.72 11.41 -14.40
N LEU A 190 -3.13 12.11 -13.44
CA LEU A 190 -3.71 13.33 -12.85
C LEU A 190 -3.90 14.42 -13.89
N LEU A 191 -2.90 14.68 -14.73
CA LEU A 191 -2.97 15.66 -15.82
C LEU A 191 -4.02 15.28 -16.86
N LEU A 192 -4.08 14.00 -17.26
CA LEU A 192 -5.10 13.53 -18.20
C LEU A 192 -6.50 13.65 -17.60
N TYR A 193 -6.66 13.28 -16.33
CA TYR A 193 -7.93 13.42 -15.63
C TYR A 193 -8.37 14.87 -15.58
N ALA A 194 -7.50 15.81 -15.18
CA ALA A 194 -7.80 17.23 -15.18
C ALA A 194 -8.19 17.76 -16.57
N LYS A 195 -7.46 17.36 -17.62
CA LYS A 195 -7.77 17.73 -19.00
C LYS A 195 -9.16 17.26 -19.45
N LEU A 196 -9.59 16.07 -19.02
CA LEU A 196 -10.87 15.48 -19.43
C LEU A 196 -12.04 15.89 -18.53
N ALA A 197 -11.76 16.14 -17.26
CA ALA A 197 -12.75 16.45 -16.23
C ALA A 197 -13.11 17.94 -16.14
N VAL A 198 -12.26 18.84 -16.66
CA VAL A 198 -12.54 20.27 -16.77
C VAL A 198 -12.85 20.62 -18.23
N PRO A 199 -14.11 20.45 -18.69
CA PRO A 199 -14.51 20.81 -20.03
C PRO A 199 -14.81 22.31 -20.08
N GLU A 200 -13.80 23.17 -19.93
CA GLU A 200 -13.89 24.56 -20.42
C GLU A 200 -12.54 25.26 -20.32
N SER A 201 -12.14 25.81 -21.45
CA SER A 201 -11.05 26.78 -21.61
C SER A 201 -11.37 28.07 -20.83
N ARG A 202 -11.33 28.02 -19.50
CA ARG A 202 -10.99 29.21 -18.72
C ARG A 202 -9.52 29.48 -18.95
N GLU A 203 -9.19 30.73 -19.28
CA GLU A 203 -7.80 31.19 -19.21
C GLU A 203 -7.24 30.81 -17.84
N LEU A 204 -6.02 30.30 -17.83
CA LEU A 204 -5.30 29.94 -16.60
C LEU A 204 -5.14 31.21 -15.76
N ALA A 205 -6.11 31.51 -14.92
CA ALA A 205 -6.04 32.61 -13.97
C ALA A 205 -5.14 32.16 -12.81
N LEU A 206 -4.14 32.98 -12.50
CA LEU A 206 -3.31 32.81 -11.30
C LEU A 206 -4.05 33.24 -10.02
N GLU A 207 -5.27 33.76 -10.17
CA GLU A 207 -6.10 34.18 -9.05
C GLU A 207 -6.70 32.95 -8.35
N PRO A 208 -6.66 32.91 -7.00
CA PRO A 208 -7.31 31.85 -6.25
C PRO A 208 -8.79 31.75 -6.62
N LEU A 209 -9.25 30.55 -6.94
CA LEU A 209 -10.66 30.28 -7.14
C LEU A 209 -11.43 30.51 -5.82
N GLU A 210 -12.68 30.94 -5.92
CA GLU A 210 -13.55 31.06 -4.74
C GLU A 210 -13.60 29.73 -3.96
N SER A 211 -13.59 29.82 -2.64
CA SER A 211 -13.48 28.64 -1.76
C SER A 211 -14.68 27.69 -1.88
N SER A 212 -15.87 28.21 -2.15
CA SER A 212 -17.09 27.42 -2.40
C SER A 212 -16.97 26.63 -3.70
N PHE A 213 -16.56 27.29 -4.78
CA PHE A 213 -16.35 26.66 -6.09
C PHE A 213 -15.26 25.59 -6.06
N THR A 214 -14.17 25.84 -5.34
CA THR A 214 -13.08 24.86 -5.17
C THR A 214 -13.56 23.61 -4.43
N ARG A 215 -14.39 23.77 -3.40
CA ARG A 215 -14.98 22.64 -2.67
C ARG A 215 -15.91 21.83 -3.58
N ASP A 216 -16.82 22.49 -4.29
CA ASP A 216 -17.74 21.82 -5.23
C ASP A 216 -16.97 21.04 -6.31
N LEU A 217 -15.85 21.59 -6.78
CA LEU A 217 -15.01 20.95 -7.78
C LEU A 217 -14.29 19.73 -7.21
N ILE A 218 -13.73 19.80 -5.99
CA ILE A 218 -13.09 18.67 -5.31
C ILE A 218 -14.12 17.56 -5.00
N GLU A 219 -15.33 17.92 -4.58
CA GLU A 219 -16.40 16.96 -4.32
C GLU A 219 -16.83 16.20 -5.58
N ARG A 220 -16.79 16.85 -6.76
CA ARG A 220 -17.11 16.23 -8.05
C ARG A 220 -15.92 15.48 -8.67
N HIS A 221 -14.70 15.87 -8.34
CA HIS A 221 -13.47 15.40 -8.97
C HIS A 221 -12.44 14.97 -7.92
N PRO A 222 -12.52 13.72 -7.42
CA PRO A 222 -11.70 13.24 -6.30
C PRO A 222 -10.19 13.39 -6.50
N LEU A 223 -9.70 13.36 -7.75
CA LEU A 223 -8.27 13.44 -8.05
C LEU A 223 -7.69 14.86 -8.01
N PHE A 224 -8.53 15.89 -7.89
CA PHE A 224 -8.01 17.26 -7.76
C PHE A 224 -7.36 17.49 -6.39
N ASP A 225 -7.87 16.84 -5.35
CA ASP A 225 -7.24 16.86 -4.02
C ASP A 225 -5.88 16.13 -4.02
N LEU A 226 -5.75 15.05 -4.81
CA LEU A 226 -4.48 14.35 -5.00
C LEU A 226 -3.43 15.18 -5.73
N GLY A 227 -3.84 15.94 -6.75
CA GLY A 227 -2.94 16.78 -7.53
C GLY A 227 -2.34 17.93 -6.74
N VAL A 228 -3.09 18.52 -5.79
CA VAL A 228 -2.66 19.67 -4.99
C VAL A 228 -1.58 19.28 -3.98
N ASP A 229 -1.70 18.11 -3.34
CA ASP A 229 -0.72 17.64 -2.34
C ASP A 229 0.55 17.03 -2.94
N SER A 230 0.44 16.30 -4.05
CA SER A 230 1.56 15.52 -4.60
C SER A 230 2.43 16.28 -5.60
N THR A 231 1.91 17.34 -6.22
CA THR A 231 2.62 18.03 -7.33
C THR A 231 3.39 19.28 -6.89
N PHE A 232 3.05 19.89 -5.74
CA PHE A 232 3.68 21.14 -5.32
C PHE A 232 4.87 20.98 -4.36
N LEU A 233 5.03 19.83 -3.69
CA LEU A 233 6.13 19.65 -2.73
C LEU A 233 7.46 19.24 -3.35
N THR A 234 7.48 18.74 -4.59
CA THR A 234 8.75 18.30 -5.23
C THR A 234 9.37 19.37 -6.15
N ILE A 235 8.62 20.43 -6.50
CA ILE A 235 9.11 21.49 -7.42
C ILE A 235 9.69 22.70 -6.65
N SER A 236 9.53 22.81 -5.32
CA SER A 236 10.12 23.92 -4.54
C SER A 236 11.54 23.66 -3.99
N GLY A 237 12.11 22.48 -4.24
CA GLY A 237 13.47 22.13 -3.83
C GLY A 237 14.55 22.55 -4.82
N GLY A 238 14.64 23.84 -5.19
CA GLY A 238 15.63 24.24 -6.18
C GLY A 238 15.67 25.71 -6.58
N ASN A 239 15.92 26.62 -5.62
CA ASN A 239 16.79 27.78 -5.81
C ASN A 239 16.77 28.67 -4.55
N ARG A 240 17.73 28.46 -3.65
CA ARG A 240 18.22 29.55 -2.80
C ARG A 240 19.44 30.14 -3.51
N LEU A 241 19.22 31.24 -4.22
CA LEU A 241 20.30 32.11 -4.65
C LEU A 241 20.97 32.72 -3.39
N PRO A 242 22.31 32.83 -3.35
CA PRO A 242 23.01 33.29 -2.17
C PRO A 242 22.80 34.79 -1.93
N SER A 243 22.58 35.13 -0.68
CA SER A 243 22.51 36.49 -0.15
C SER A 243 23.76 37.27 -0.54
N ARG A 244 23.60 38.34 -1.32
CA ARG A 244 24.66 39.34 -1.49
C ARG A 244 24.93 39.98 -0.13
N GLN A 245 26.12 39.74 0.41
CA GLN A 245 26.68 40.58 1.45
C GLN A 245 26.90 41.98 0.86
N MET A 246 26.28 42.99 1.46
CA MET A 246 26.76 44.37 1.34
C MET A 246 28.01 44.49 2.19
N SER A 247 29.07 45.02 1.61
CA SER A 247 30.24 45.52 2.34
C SER A 247 30.70 46.81 1.69
N ASN A 248 30.90 47.79 2.58
CA ASN A 248 31.37 49.17 2.44
C ASN A 248 30.33 50.21 2.02
#